data_AF-A0A814V2U4-F1
#
_entry.id   AF-A0A814V2U4-F1
#
_cell.length_a   1.000
_cell.length_b   1.000
_cell.length_c   1.000
_cell.angle_alpha   90.00
_cell.angle_beta   90.00
_cell.angle_gamma   90.00
#
_symmetry.space_group_name_H-M   'P 1'
#
loop_
_entity.id
_entity.type
_entity.pdbx_description
1 polymer ?
#
loop_
_entity_poly.entity_id
_entity_poly.type
_entity_poly.pdbx_seq_one_letter_code
_entity_poly.pdbx_strand_id
1 'polypeptide(L)'
;MQGKGSKILGKKSLIYLPILGWCWVFTESIFLKRAWQTDKNVLLHDIQQLVDKYPKNYFFTLFCSCEGTRFTEEKRLESMKIAREKNLPELKYHILPRTKGLTLLLQGINKQVTGVLDITVGFTSLDPNPGVQSLINGKRCIAETYIR
;
A
#
# COMPACT_ATOMS: atom_id res chain seq x y z
N MET A 1 1.67 22.19 17.66
CA MET A 1 1.04 21.80 16.38
C MET A 1 1.64 20.46 15.95
N GLN A 2 0.92 19.35 16.16
CA GLN A 2 1.40 18.01 15.79
C GLN A 2 1.25 17.84 14.28
N GLY A 3 2.35 17.89 13.53
CA GLY A 3 2.33 17.60 12.10
C GLY A 3 1.96 16.14 11.89
N LYS A 4 0.73 15.89 11.42
CA LYS A 4 0.27 14.56 11.02
C LYS A 4 0.55 14.40 9.53
N GLY A 5 1.56 13.61 9.18
CA GLY A 5 1.87 13.28 7.78
C GLY A 5 1.19 11.99 7.35
N SER A 6 0.65 11.94 6.13
CA SER A 6 0.24 10.67 5.51
C SER A 6 1.19 10.34 4.38
N LYS A 7 1.73 9.11 4.40
CA LYS A 7 2.67 8.60 3.40
C LYS A 7 2.08 7.35 2.78
N ILE A 8 2.38 7.12 1.50
CA ILE A 8 1.93 5.91 0.79
C ILE A 8 3.12 5.04 0.41
N LEU A 9 2.91 3.73 0.39
CA LEU A 9 3.81 2.78 -0.25
C LEU A 9 3.19 2.38 -1.59
N GLY A 10 3.70 2.97 -2.66
CA GLY A 10 3.07 2.99 -3.98
C GLY A 10 3.90 2.38 -5.10
N LYS A 11 3.28 2.22 -6.27
CA LYS A 11 3.99 1.83 -7.50
C LYS A 11 4.81 3.01 -8.01
N LYS A 12 6.06 2.78 -8.43
CA LYS A 12 6.93 3.83 -9.00
C LYS A 12 6.30 4.60 -10.18
N SER A 13 5.42 3.96 -10.95
CA SER A 13 4.73 4.64 -12.05
C SER A 13 3.79 5.77 -11.60
N LEU A 14 3.41 5.82 -10.32
CA LEU A 14 2.55 6.89 -9.80
C LEU A 14 3.25 8.26 -9.76
N ILE A 15 4.59 8.27 -9.76
CA ILE A 15 5.38 9.52 -9.80
C ILE A 15 5.11 10.31 -11.10
N TYR A 16 4.77 9.62 -12.19
CA TYR A 16 4.51 10.25 -13.49
C TYR A 16 3.13 10.90 -13.59
N LEU A 17 2.25 10.69 -12.61
CA LEU A 17 0.95 11.38 -12.60
C LEU A 17 1.16 12.85 -12.20
N PRO A 18 0.79 13.81 -13.07
CA PRO A 18 0.92 15.22 -12.72
C PRO A 18 0.04 15.53 -11.51
N ILE A 19 0.48 16.50 -10.69
CA ILE A 19 -0.18 16.93 -9.45
C ILE A 19 -0.17 15.83 -8.38
N LEU A 20 -0.91 14.73 -8.55
CA LEU A 20 -1.02 13.67 -7.54
C LEU A 20 0.30 12.95 -7.26
N GLY A 21 1.04 12.58 -8.31
CA GLY A 21 2.33 11.94 -8.19
C GLY A 21 3.35 12.84 -7.51
N TRP A 22 3.36 14.12 -7.88
CA TRP A 22 4.24 15.14 -7.28
C TRP A 22 3.90 15.39 -5.82
N CYS A 23 2.62 15.48 -5.45
CA CYS A 23 2.20 15.54 -4.05
C CYS A 23 2.81 14.39 -3.23
N TRP A 24 2.76 13.17 -3.75
CA TRP A 24 3.36 12.03 -3.03
C TRP A 24 4.88 12.09 -2.94
N VAL A 25 5.56 12.58 -3.99
CA VAL A 25 7.01 12.86 -3.93
C VAL A 25 7.31 13.90 -2.85
N PHE A 26 6.55 15.00 -2.78
CA PHE A 26 6.75 16.05 -1.77
C PHE A 26 6.41 15.59 -0.35
N THR A 27 5.53 14.61 -0.18
CA THR A 27 5.26 13.97 1.13
C THR A 27 6.30 12.92 1.52
N GLU A 28 7.34 12.69 0.70
CA GLU A 28 8.34 11.64 0.88
C GLU A 28 7.69 10.26 1.00
N SER A 29 6.74 9.96 0.11
CA SER A 29 6.14 8.64 -0.01
C SER A 29 7.14 7.65 -0.65
N ILE A 30 6.99 6.36 -0.31
CA ILE A 30 7.90 5.31 -0.75
C ILE A 30 7.39 4.69 -2.05
N PHE A 31 8.25 4.57 -3.06
CA PHE A 31 7.88 4.09 -4.39
C PHE A 31 8.66 2.84 -4.79
N LEU A 32 7.93 1.75 -5.07
CA LEU A 32 8.51 0.44 -5.39
C LEU A 32 8.30 0.06 -6.87
N LYS A 33 9.26 -0.70 -7.43
CA LYS A 33 9.20 -1.24 -8.79
C LYS A 33 8.45 -2.58 -8.89
N ARG A 34 8.05 -3.17 -7.76
CA ARG A 34 7.45 -4.51 -7.61
C ARG A 34 8.42 -5.67 -7.92
N ALA A 35 9.72 -5.41 -7.79
CA ALA A 35 10.79 -6.38 -7.94
C ALA A 35 11.57 -6.46 -6.62
N TRP A 36 11.35 -7.54 -5.85
CA TRP A 36 11.86 -7.67 -4.48
C TRP A 36 13.38 -7.47 -4.34
N GLN A 37 14.16 -7.95 -5.30
CA GLN A 37 15.62 -7.85 -5.26
C GLN A 37 16.12 -6.40 -5.22
N THR A 38 15.51 -5.52 -6.02
CA THR A 38 15.85 -4.10 -6.06
C THR A 38 15.14 -3.33 -4.96
N ASP A 39 13.86 -3.67 -4.72
CA ASP A 39 12.99 -2.92 -3.81
C ASP A 39 13.41 -3.06 -2.34
N LYS A 40 14.06 -4.17 -1.94
CA LYS A 40 14.52 -4.37 -0.56
C LYS A 40 15.45 -3.25 -0.09
N ASN A 41 16.47 -2.92 -0.88
CA ASN A 41 17.48 -1.94 -0.50
C ASN A 41 16.90 -0.52 -0.51
N VAL A 42 16.06 -0.20 -1.50
CA VAL A 42 15.35 1.08 -1.57
C VAL A 42 14.44 1.25 -0.36
N LEU A 43 13.65 0.24 -0.04
CA LEU A 43 12.72 0.28 1.09
C LEU A 43 13.46 0.46 2.43
N LEU A 44 14.56 -0.27 2.66
CA LEU A 44 15.39 -0.08 3.86
C LEU A 44 15.96 1.34 3.96
N HIS A 45 16.50 1.85 2.86
CA HIS A 45 17.08 3.19 2.82
C HIS A 45 16.03 4.27 3.11
N ASP A 46 14.90 4.21 2.43
CA ASP A 46 13.82 5.19 2.60
C ASP A 46 13.25 5.15 4.02
N ILE A 47 13.05 3.95 4.61
CA ILE A 47 12.59 3.81 5.99
C ILE A 47 13.61 4.40 6.97
N GLN A 48 14.90 4.11 6.78
CA GLN A 48 15.95 4.63 7.66
C GLN A 48 16.01 6.16 7.60
N GLN A 49 15.92 6.74 6.40
CA GLN A 49 15.85 8.19 6.23
C GLN A 49 14.62 8.80 6.91
N LEU A 50 13.45 8.16 6.82
CA LEU A 50 12.24 8.62 7.52
C LEU A 50 12.44 8.56 9.04
N VAL A 51 12.98 7.46 9.55
CA VAL A 51 13.23 7.26 10.98
C VAL A 51 14.24 8.28 11.54
N ASP A 52 15.29 8.61 10.78
CA ASP A 52 16.36 9.51 11.22
C ASP A 52 15.99 10.99 11.09
N LYS A 53 15.21 11.36 10.06
CA LYS A 53 14.84 12.75 9.77
C LYS A 53 13.76 13.30 10.70
N TYR A 54 12.83 12.45 11.13
CA TYR A 54 11.71 12.90 11.95
C TYR A 54 12.01 12.77 13.45
N PRO A 55 11.75 13.81 14.27
CA PRO A 55 11.91 13.72 15.71
C PRO A 55 10.92 12.72 16.31
N LYS A 56 11.25 12.14 17.48
CA LYS A 56 10.44 11.09 18.15
C LYS A 56 8.96 11.41 18.40
N ASN A 57 8.58 12.69 18.34
CA ASN A 57 7.19 13.16 18.56
C ASN A 57 6.44 13.44 17.25
N TYR A 58 7.00 13.06 16.10
CA TYR A 58 6.36 13.22 14.80
C TYR A 58 5.62 11.95 14.41
N PHE A 59 4.30 12.04 14.30
CA PHE A 59 3.45 10.91 13.93
C PHE A 59 3.13 10.97 12.44
N PHE A 60 3.39 9.88 11.73
CA PHE A 60 2.95 9.70 10.35
C PHE A 60 2.23 8.37 10.15
N THR A 61 1.24 8.39 9.28
CA THR A 61 0.50 7.20 8.87
C THR A 61 1.06 6.70 7.56
N LEU A 62 1.43 5.43 7.49
CA LEU A 62 1.90 4.80 6.26
C LEU A 62 0.84 3.83 5.72
N PHE A 63 0.34 4.12 4.53
CA PHE A 63 -0.61 3.26 3.83
C PHE A 63 0.12 2.23 2.98
N CYS A 64 -0.10 0.94 3.28
CA CYS A 64 0.48 -0.18 2.53
C CYS A 64 -0.60 -1.19 2.16
N SER A 65 -0.76 -1.48 0.88
CA SER A 65 -1.66 -2.54 0.41
C SER A 65 -0.89 -3.84 0.24
N CYS A 66 -1.05 -4.77 1.20
CA CYS A 66 -0.32 -6.04 1.21
C CYS A 66 -0.66 -6.95 0.02
N GLU A 67 -1.86 -6.86 -0.53
CA GLU A 67 -2.27 -7.60 -1.74
C GLU A 67 -1.51 -7.10 -2.99
N GLY A 68 -1.11 -5.83 -3.02
CA GLY A 68 -0.34 -5.20 -4.10
C GLY A 68 -1.09 -5.03 -5.43
N THR A 69 -2.30 -5.58 -5.56
CA THR A 69 -3.17 -5.48 -6.73
C THR A 69 -4.63 -5.43 -6.31
N ARG A 70 -5.46 -4.75 -7.11
CA ARG A 70 -6.92 -4.79 -6.92
C ARG A 70 -7.44 -6.19 -7.16
N PHE A 71 -8.49 -6.54 -6.41
CA PHE A 71 -9.22 -7.78 -6.57
C PHE A 71 -9.84 -7.86 -7.97
N THR A 72 -9.46 -8.88 -8.73
CA THR A 72 -10.12 -9.32 -9.96
C THR A 72 -10.19 -10.84 -9.94
N GLU A 73 -11.26 -11.41 -10.49
CA GLU A 73 -11.51 -12.85 -10.43
C GLU A 73 -10.37 -13.66 -11.07
N GLU A 74 -9.82 -13.18 -12.18
CA GLU A 74 -8.67 -13.78 -12.85
C GLU A 74 -7.42 -13.86 -11.94
N LYS A 75 -7.12 -12.79 -11.20
CA LYS A 75 -5.98 -12.74 -10.27
C LYS A 75 -6.23 -13.56 -9.03
N ARG A 76 -7.49 -13.69 -8.62
CA ARG A 76 -7.88 -14.61 -7.55
C ARG A 76 -7.58 -16.05 -7.96
N LEU A 77 -7.96 -16.46 -9.16
CA LEU A 77 -7.66 -17.82 -9.66
C LEU A 77 -6.15 -18.09 -9.73
N GLU A 78 -5.36 -17.12 -10.18
CA GLU A 78 -3.89 -17.23 -10.17
C GLU A 78 -3.34 -17.34 -8.75
N SER A 79 -3.83 -16.50 -7.84
CA SER A 79 -3.46 -16.55 -6.42
C SER A 79 -3.84 -17.87 -5.76
N MET A 80 -4.95 -18.50 -6.16
CA MET A 80 -5.40 -19.79 -5.63
C MET A 80 -4.51 -20.93 -6.10
N LYS A 81 -4.01 -20.89 -7.34
CA LYS A 81 -2.99 -21.84 -7.81
C LYS A 81 -1.73 -21.75 -6.95
N ILE A 82 -1.25 -20.53 -6.71
CA ILE A 82 -0.09 -20.28 -5.83
C ILE A 82 -0.36 -20.73 -4.39
N ALA A 83 -1.59 -20.57 -3.89
CA ALA A 83 -1.98 -21.04 -2.56
C ALA A 83 -1.87 -22.55 -2.44
N ARG A 84 -2.42 -23.28 -3.44
CA ARG A 84 -2.36 -24.74 -3.51
C ARG A 84 -0.94 -25.26 -3.61
N GLU A 85 -0.12 -24.66 -4.47
CA GLU A 85 1.30 -25.03 -4.62
C GLU A 85 2.09 -24.83 -3.32
N LYS A 86 1.73 -23.82 -2.52
CA LYS A 86 2.42 -23.48 -1.27
C LYS A 86 1.75 -24.05 -0.02
N ASN A 87 0.73 -24.89 -0.16
CA ASN A 87 -0.08 -25.42 0.94
C ASN A 87 -0.62 -24.33 1.89
N LEU A 88 -1.01 -23.18 1.33
CA LEU A 88 -1.62 -22.07 2.05
C LEU A 88 -3.16 -22.17 2.00
N PRO A 89 -3.88 -21.63 3.00
CA PRO A 89 -5.34 -21.64 3.00
C PRO A 89 -5.91 -20.88 1.80
N GLU A 90 -6.92 -21.47 1.17
CA GLU A 90 -7.63 -20.89 0.04
C GLU A 90 -8.53 -19.74 0.51
N LEU A 91 -8.22 -18.52 0.08
CA LEU A 91 -8.97 -17.31 0.46
C LEU A 91 -10.11 -17.05 -0.54
N LYS A 92 -11.33 -16.87 -0.03
CA LYS A 92 -12.53 -16.65 -0.87
C LYS A 92 -12.65 -15.22 -1.39
N TYR A 93 -12.40 -14.22 -0.55
CA TYR A 93 -12.63 -12.80 -0.84
C TYR A 93 -11.35 -11.97 -0.96
N HIS A 94 -10.18 -12.61 -0.78
CA HIS A 94 -8.88 -11.93 -0.73
C HIS A 94 -7.89 -12.58 -1.70
N ILE A 95 -6.96 -11.77 -2.18
CA ILE A 95 -5.75 -12.25 -2.84
C ILE A 95 -4.71 -12.56 -1.75
N LEU A 96 -3.83 -13.53 -1.99
CA LEU A 96 -2.76 -13.84 -1.04
C LEU A 96 -1.90 -12.59 -0.76
N PRO A 97 -1.79 -12.15 0.51
CA PRO A 97 -1.00 -10.98 0.85
C PRO A 97 0.50 -11.24 0.68
N ARG A 98 1.21 -10.25 0.15
CA ARG A 98 2.67 -10.26 0.03
C ARG A 98 3.29 -9.70 1.32
N THR A 99 3.61 -10.59 2.25
CA THR A 99 4.05 -10.22 3.61
C THR A 99 5.49 -9.70 3.70
N LYS A 100 6.35 -9.95 2.69
CA LYS A 100 7.78 -9.59 2.75
C LYS A 100 8.03 -8.09 2.93
N GLY A 101 7.32 -7.25 2.15
CA GLY A 101 7.46 -5.79 2.23
C GLY A 101 6.97 -5.23 3.56
N LEU A 102 5.83 -5.72 4.04
CA LEU A 102 5.29 -5.34 5.35
C LEU A 102 6.22 -5.75 6.49
N THR A 103 6.77 -6.97 6.45
CA THR A 103 7.67 -7.46 7.51
C THR A 103 8.91 -6.58 7.63
N LEU A 104 9.53 -6.27 6.49
CA LEU A 104 10.70 -5.38 6.43
C LEU A 104 10.37 -3.96 6.91
N LEU A 105 9.18 -3.47 6.56
CA LEU A 105 8.68 -2.18 7.00
C LEU A 105 8.50 -2.12 8.52
N LEU A 106 7.84 -3.12 9.11
CA LEU A 106 7.63 -3.21 10.55
C LEU A 106 8.96 -3.34 11.31
N GLN A 107 9.92 -4.10 10.77
CA GLN A 107 11.26 -4.20 11.35
C GLN A 107 11.99 -2.86 11.37
N GLY A 108 11.90 -2.07 10.28
CA GLY A 108 12.56 -0.77 10.19
C GLY A 108 11.93 0.31 11.08
N ILE A 109 10.60 0.30 11.24
CA ILE A 109 9.88 1.35 12.00
C ILE A 109 9.58 0.91 13.45
N ASN A 110 9.93 -0.31 13.87
CA ASN A 110 9.52 -0.93 15.14
C ASN A 110 9.63 -0.02 16.39
N LYS A 111 10.62 0.89 16.44
CA LYS A 111 10.83 1.81 17.56
C LYS A 111 9.91 3.05 17.58
N GLN A 112 9.19 3.33 16.49
CA GLN A 112 8.33 4.50 16.31
C GLN A 112 6.87 4.15 16.00
N VAL A 113 6.53 2.87 15.80
CA VAL A 113 5.14 2.45 15.52
C VAL A 113 4.30 2.53 16.78
N THR A 114 3.21 3.31 16.73
CA THR A 114 2.20 3.37 17.81
C THR A 114 1.17 2.23 17.70
N GLY A 115 0.88 1.78 16.47
CA GLY A 115 -0.06 0.69 16.22
C GLY A 115 -0.15 0.35 14.73
N VAL A 116 -0.69 -0.83 14.43
CA VAL A 116 -0.99 -1.29 13.08
C VAL A 116 -2.50 -1.39 12.96
N LEU A 117 -3.07 -0.76 11.93
CA LEU A 117 -4.50 -0.82 11.66
C LEU A 117 -4.76 -1.77 10.49
N ASP A 118 -5.65 -2.75 10.69
CA ASP A 118 -6.12 -3.61 9.62
C ASP A 118 -7.36 -2.96 8.98
N ILE A 119 -7.23 -2.56 7.72
CA ILE A 119 -8.27 -1.87 6.95
C ILE A 119 -8.53 -2.66 5.68
N THR A 120 -9.77 -3.11 5.52
CA THR A 120 -10.29 -3.69 4.28
C THR A 120 -11.17 -2.67 3.57
N VAL A 121 -10.89 -2.40 2.30
CA VAL A 121 -11.69 -1.49 1.46
C VAL A 121 -12.32 -2.29 0.32
N GLY A 122 -13.65 -2.37 0.34
CA GLY A 122 -14.46 -2.97 -0.72
C GLY A 122 -15.11 -1.89 -1.59
N PHE A 123 -15.21 -2.13 -2.90
CA PHE A 123 -15.95 -1.25 -3.81
C PHE A 123 -17.27 -1.93 -4.18
N THR A 124 -18.39 -1.31 -3.80
CA THR A 124 -19.75 -1.89 -3.97
C THR A 124 -20.19 -1.91 -5.44
N SER A 125 -19.67 -0.99 -6.25
CA SER A 125 -19.86 -0.99 -7.71
C SER A 125 -18.50 -0.83 -8.41
N LEU A 126 -18.23 -1.73 -9.36
CA LEU A 126 -17.09 -1.64 -10.29
C LEU A 126 -17.40 -0.79 -11.52
N ASP A 127 -18.62 -0.24 -11.60
CA ASP A 127 -19.05 0.63 -12.69
C ASP A 127 -19.36 2.02 -12.13
N PRO A 128 -18.50 3.03 -12.37
CA PRO A 128 -17.29 3.00 -13.20
C PRO A 128 -16.07 2.43 -12.47
N ASN A 129 -15.14 1.81 -13.21
CA ASN A 129 -13.92 1.23 -12.63
C ASN A 129 -13.21 2.26 -11.73
N PRO A 130 -13.00 1.99 -10.44
CA PRO A 130 -12.49 2.98 -9.48
C PRO A 130 -11.00 3.22 -9.72
N GLY A 131 -10.66 3.90 -10.81
CA GLY A 131 -9.31 4.29 -11.21
C GLY A 131 -9.07 5.78 -11.02
N VAL A 132 -7.79 6.18 -11.11
CA VAL A 132 -7.43 7.61 -11.17
C VAL A 132 -8.16 8.30 -12.33
N GLN A 133 -8.40 7.59 -13.43
CA GLN A 133 -9.16 8.10 -14.58
C GLN A 133 -10.61 8.42 -14.23
N SER A 134 -11.32 7.54 -13.52
CA SER A 134 -12.70 7.78 -13.08
C SER A 134 -12.78 8.93 -12.08
N LEU A 135 -11.78 9.06 -11.20
CA LEU A 135 -11.66 10.18 -10.26
C LEU A 135 -11.48 11.52 -11.00
N ILE A 136 -10.57 11.58 -11.98
CA ILE A 136 -10.34 12.78 -12.81
C ILE A 136 -11.59 13.12 -13.62
N ASN A 137 -12.32 12.11 -14.10
CA ASN A 137 -13.55 12.29 -14.86
C ASN A 137 -14.78 12.62 -13.98
N GLY A 138 -14.59 12.87 -12.68
CA GLY A 138 -15.67 13.24 -11.76
C GLY A 138 -16.70 12.13 -11.52
N LYS A 139 -16.37 10.87 -11.83
CA LYS A 139 -17.29 9.76 -11.68
C LYS A 139 -17.37 9.31 -10.22
N ARG A 140 -18.60 9.13 -9.71
CA ARG A 140 -18.84 8.69 -8.33
C ARG A 140 -18.37 7.25 -8.14
N CYS A 141 -17.51 7.05 -7.15
CA CYS A 141 -17.08 5.72 -6.68
C CYS A 141 -17.52 5.59 -5.22
N ILE A 142 -18.21 4.51 -4.88
CA ILE A 142 -18.62 4.19 -3.50
C ILE A 142 -17.72 3.07 -3.00
N ALA A 143 -17.08 3.31 -1.86
CA ALA A 143 -16.22 2.34 -1.20
C ALA A 143 -16.70 2.15 0.25
N GLU A 144 -16.84 0.90 0.65
CA GLU A 144 -17.10 0.49 2.02
C GLU A 144 -15.77 0.15 2.68
N THR A 145 -15.55 0.70 3.87
CA THR A 145 -14.32 0.49 4.63
C THR A 145 -14.65 -0.24 5.91
N TYR A 146 -13.94 -1.32 6.16
CA TYR A 146 -14.06 -2.12 7.37
C TYR A 146 -12.72 -2.14 8.09
N ILE A 147 -12.74 -1.81 9.38
CA ILE A 147 -11.57 -1.62 10.23
C ILE A 147 -11.65 -2.63 11.38
N ARG A 148 -10.54 -3.33 11.66
CA ARG A 148 -10.38 -4.27 12.77
C ARG A 148 -9.33 -3.80 13.75
#